data_AF-A0A950ATB6-F1
#
_entry.id   AF-A0A950ATB6-F1
#
_cell.length_a   1.000
_cell.length_b   1.000
_cell.length_c   1.000
_cell.angle_alpha   90.00
_cell.angle_beta   90.00
_cell.angle_gamma   90.00
#
_symmetry.space_group_name_H-M   'P 1'
#
loop_
_entity.id
_entity.type
_entity.pdbx_description
1 polymer ?
#
loop_
_entity_poly.entity_id
_entity_poly.type
_entity_poly.pdbx_seq_one_letter_code
_entity_poly.pdbx_strand_id
1 'polypeptide(L)'
;YPPSEKTATHTLAEVRRCAHAGIRISSFALIEDYFYLGLVNFVEEMARVSQGVAAYCSTEDLGKYVFDSFIGGRRTRRVRH
;
A
#
# COMPACT_ATOMS: atom_id res chain seq x y z
N TYR A 1 -14.38 1.34 3.10
CA TYR A 1 -13.93 2.40 2.17
C TYR A 1 -15.18 2.77 1.37
N PRO A 2 -15.61 4.03 1.46
CA PRO A 2 -14.72 5.12 1.08
C PRO A 2 -14.41 6.10 2.23
N PRO A 3 -13.16 6.57 2.36
CA PRO A 3 -12.85 7.85 2.96
C PRO A 3 -13.42 8.93 2.05
N SER A 4 -13.61 10.13 2.58
CA SER A 4 -13.92 11.28 1.73
C SER A 4 -12.83 11.47 0.66
N GLU A 5 -13.20 11.94 -0.53
CA GLU A 5 -12.22 12.28 -1.58
C GLU A 5 -11.14 13.23 -1.03
N LYS A 6 -11.56 14.21 -0.21
CA LYS A 6 -10.65 15.14 0.47
C LYS A 6 -9.55 14.40 1.23
N THR A 7 -9.89 13.44 2.08
CA THR A 7 -8.91 12.69 2.88
C THR A 7 -7.99 11.83 2.01
N ALA A 8 -8.50 11.23 0.93
CA ALA A 8 -7.67 10.46 0.00
C ALA A 8 -6.64 11.35 -0.71
N THR A 9 -7.07 12.52 -1.22
CA THR A 9 -6.19 13.49 -1.88
C THR A 9 -5.08 14.00 -0.95
N HIS A 10 -5.43 14.35 0.30
CA HIS A 10 -4.44 14.85 1.25
C HIS A 10 -3.41 13.77 1.61
N THR A 11 -3.84 12.52 1.74
CA THR A 11 -2.94 11.39 2.05
C THR A 11 -1.97 11.15 0.90
N LEU A 12 -2.46 11.08 -0.35
CA LEU A 12 -1.59 10.90 -1.52
C LEU A 12 -0.61 12.07 -1.70
N ALA A 13 -1.02 13.29 -1.36
CA ALA A 13 -0.12 14.45 -1.40
C ALA A 13 1.01 14.34 -0.36
N GLU A 14 0.73 13.84 0.84
CA GLU A 14 1.78 13.57 1.84
C GLU A 14 2.71 12.45 1.38
N VAL A 15 2.17 11.37 0.81
CA VAL A 15 2.98 10.25 0.29
C VAL A 15 3.91 10.71 -0.82
N ARG A 16 3.46 11.63 -1.69
CA ARG A 16 4.34 12.31 -2.64
C ARG A 16 5.45 13.06 -1.93
N ARG A 17 5.14 13.88 -0.91
CA ARG A 17 6.16 14.64 -0.17
C ARG A 17 7.21 13.72 0.46
N CYS A 18 6.79 12.64 1.11
CA CYS A 18 7.69 11.63 1.66
C CYS A 18 8.60 11.04 0.57
N ALA A 19 8.04 10.64 -0.57
CA ALA A 19 8.82 10.09 -1.68
C ALA A 19 9.88 11.09 -2.20
N HIS A 20 9.52 12.39 -2.33
CA HIS A 20 10.47 13.43 -2.72
C HIS A 20 11.57 13.66 -1.68
N ALA A 21 11.28 13.43 -0.39
CA ALA A 21 12.26 13.48 0.69
C ALA A 21 13.11 12.20 0.80
N GLY A 22 12.95 11.23 -0.11
CA GLY A 22 13.63 9.93 -0.05
C GLY A 22 13.07 8.96 1.00
N ILE A 23 11.92 9.28 1.59
CA ILE A 23 11.21 8.43 2.55
C ILE A 23 10.31 7.47 1.78
N ARG A 24 10.62 6.17 1.86
CA ARG A 24 9.80 5.11 1.26
C ARG A 24 8.66 4.72 2.17
N ILE A 25 7.46 4.58 1.61
CA ILE A 25 6.26 4.14 2.33
C ILE A 25 5.82 2.79 1.77
N SER A 26 5.77 1.76 2.62
CA SER A 26 5.15 0.47 2.31
C SER A 26 3.73 0.43 2.87
N SER A 27 2.77 0.04 2.04
CA SER A 27 1.35 0.00 2.39
C SER A 27 0.84 -1.44 2.32
N PHE A 28 0.25 -1.92 3.41
CA PHE A 28 -0.30 -3.27 3.49
C PHE A 28 -1.78 -3.15 3.86
N ALA A 29 -2.64 -3.76 3.07
CA ALA A 29 -4.07 -3.78 3.33
C ALA A 29 -4.53 -5.21 3.60
N LEU A 30 -5.10 -5.42 4.77
CA LEU A 30 -5.79 -6.65 5.13
C LEU A 30 -7.20 -6.57 4.54
N ILE A 31 -7.46 -7.35 3.51
CA ILE A 31 -8.73 -7.35 2.80
C ILE A 31 -9.16 -8.81 2.63
N GLU A 32 -10.18 -9.20 3.38
CA GLU A 32 -10.76 -10.55 3.31
C GLU A 32 -12.02 -10.56 2.40
N ASP A 33 -12.64 -9.40 2.17
CA ASP A 33 -13.89 -9.26 1.43
C ASP A 33 -13.79 -8.34 0.19
N TYR A 34 -14.46 -8.76 -0.89
CA TYR A 34 -14.57 -7.99 -2.15
C TYR A 34 -15.26 -6.62 -2.01
N PHE A 35 -15.96 -6.35 -0.90
CA PHE A 35 -16.63 -5.07 -0.62
C PHE A 35 -15.66 -3.88 -0.50
N TYR A 36 -14.35 -4.14 -0.31
CA TYR A 36 -13.34 -3.11 -0.10
C TYR A 36 -12.53 -2.75 -1.34
N LEU A 37 -13.07 -2.94 -2.56
CA LEU A 37 -12.37 -2.61 -3.82
C LEU A 37 -11.86 -1.15 -3.88
N GLY A 38 -12.56 -0.21 -3.24
CA GLY A 38 -12.07 1.17 -3.14
C GLY A 38 -10.79 1.32 -2.30
N LEU A 39 -10.66 0.51 -1.23
CA LEU A 39 -9.45 0.48 -0.40
C LEU A 39 -8.29 -0.15 -1.17
N VAL A 40 -8.57 -1.21 -1.94
CA VAL A 40 -7.61 -1.83 -2.86
C VAL A 40 -7.01 -0.75 -3.75
N ASN A 41 -7.84 -0.06 -4.53
CA ASN A 41 -7.38 0.97 -5.47
C ASN A 41 -6.54 2.06 -4.79
N PHE A 42 -6.94 2.51 -3.61
CA PHE A 42 -6.21 3.53 -2.87
C PHE A 42 -4.81 3.07 -2.45
N VAL A 43 -4.70 1.84 -1.94
CA VAL A 43 -3.41 1.26 -1.51
C VAL A 43 -2.48 1.05 -2.71
N GLU A 44 -3.05 0.69 -3.85
CA GLU A 44 -2.34 0.62 -5.13
C GLU A 44 -1.79 1.98 -5.60
N GLU A 45 -2.59 3.05 -5.45
CA GLU A 45 -2.14 4.42 -5.76
C GLU A 45 -1.02 4.86 -4.81
N MET A 46 -1.14 4.55 -3.52
CA MET A 46 -0.10 4.85 -2.53
C MET A 46 1.24 4.21 -2.91
N ALA A 47 1.24 2.93 -3.27
CA ALA A 47 2.46 2.24 -3.70
C ALA A 47 3.04 2.81 -5.01
N ARG A 48 2.19 3.21 -5.97
CA ARG A 48 2.62 3.87 -7.21
C ARG A 48 3.33 5.20 -6.92
N VAL A 49 2.81 5.95 -5.96
CA VAL A 49 3.34 7.26 -5.58
C VAL A 49 4.61 7.16 -4.75
N SER A 50 4.70 6.19 -3.82
CA SER A 50 5.84 6.04 -2.91
C SER A 50 6.98 5.18 -3.47
N GLN A 51 6.81 4.59 -4.66
CA GLN A 51 7.63 3.47 -5.15
C GLN A 51 7.70 2.30 -4.15
N GLY A 52 6.69 2.18 -3.29
CA GLY A 52 6.62 1.19 -2.23
C GLY A 52 5.93 -0.10 -2.66
N VAL A 53 5.68 -0.95 -1.67
CA VAL A 53 4.93 -2.20 -1.84
C VAL A 53 3.47 -1.97 -1.46
N ALA A 54 2.56 -2.43 -2.30
CA ALA A 54 1.16 -2.69 -1.97
C ALA A 54 0.96 -4.20 -1.90
N ALA A 55 0.45 -4.70 -0.77
CA ALA A 55 0.02 -6.09 -0.66
C ALA A 55 -1.41 -6.14 -0.12
N TYR A 56 -2.21 -7.00 -0.75
CA TYR A 56 -3.50 -7.46 -0.24
C TYR A 56 -3.27 -8.87 0.24
N CYS A 57 -3.51 -9.11 1.52
CA CYS A 57 -3.23 -10.41 2.12
C CYS A 57 -4.32 -10.76 3.13
N SER A 58 -4.59 -12.05 3.25
CA SER A 58 -5.23 -12.60 4.44
C SER A 58 -4.28 -12.42 5.63
N THR A 59 -4.83 -12.48 6.85
CA THR A 59 -4.07 -12.35 8.09
C THR A 59 -2.88 -13.32 8.20
N GLU A 60 -2.98 -14.50 7.57
CA GLU A 60 -1.95 -15.53 7.55
C GLU A 60 -0.70 -15.12 6.74
N ASP A 61 -0.86 -14.37 5.65
CA ASP A 61 0.24 -14.01 4.76
C ASP A 61 0.90 -12.66 5.09
N LEU A 62 0.23 -11.81 5.88
CA LEU A 62 0.71 -10.45 6.20
C LEU A 62 2.11 -10.47 6.85
N GLY A 63 2.33 -11.36 7.81
CA GLY A 63 3.60 -11.44 8.54
C GLY A 63 4.79 -11.68 7.61
N LYS A 64 4.60 -12.53 6.59
CA LYS A 64 5.61 -12.82 5.57
C LYS A 64 5.91 -11.59 4.71
N TYR A 65 4.88 -10.88 4.24
CA TYR A 65 5.07 -9.70 3.39
C TYR A 65 5.73 -8.52 4.10
N VAL A 66 5.37 -8.28 5.36
CA VAL A 66 6.00 -7.24 6.18
C VAL A 66 7.48 -7.55 6.37
N PHE A 67 7.80 -8.80 6.72
CA PHE A 67 9.17 -9.27 6.87
C PHE A 67 9.96 -9.15 5.57
N ASP A 68 9.41 -9.62 4.44
CA ASP A 68 10.05 -9.54 3.12
C ASP A 68 10.25 -8.08 2.67
N SER A 69 9.30 -7.18 2.95
CA SER A 69 9.45 -5.75 2.64
C SER A 69 10.53 -5.09 3.50
N PHE A 70 10.69 -5.53 4.74
CA PHE A 70 11.69 -5.00 5.67
C PHE A 70 13.10 -5.47 5.31
N ILE A 71 13.28 -6.78 5.08
CA ILE A 71 14.56 -7.41 4.77
C ILE A 71 14.99 -7.15 3.32
N GLY A 72 14.06 -7.33 2.39
CA GLY A 72 14.35 -7.43 0.96
C GLY A 72 14.62 -6.08 0.29
N GLY A 73 14.19 -4.99 0.90
CA GLY A 73 14.58 -3.62 0.55
C GLY A 73 14.52 -3.22 -0.92
N ARG A 74 13.90 -3.96 -1.86
CA ARG A 74 14.04 -3.65 -3.31
C ARG A 74 13.19 -4.42 -4.33
N ARG A 75 12.15 -5.17 -3.97
CA ARG A 75 11.36 -5.88 -5.01
C ARG A 75 9.87 -5.58 -4.91
N THR A 76 9.40 -4.80 -5.87
CA THR A 76 7.98 -4.62 -6.21
C THR A 76 7.44 -5.96 -6.70
N ARG A 77 6.97 -6.83 -5.79
CA ARG A 77 6.29 -8.06 -6.16
C ARG A 77 4.79 -7.77 -6.20
N ARG A 78 4.25 -7.59 -7.41
CA ARG A 78 2.79 -7.67 -7.62
C ARG A 78 2.39 -9.12 -7.43
N VAL A 79 1.84 -9.43 -6.27
CA VAL A 79 1.18 -10.72 -6.05
C VAL A 79 -0.22 -10.59 -6.63
N ARG A 80 -0.50 -11.39 -7.65
CA ARG A 80 -1.86 -11.65 -8.13
C ARG A 80 -2.23 -13.05 -7.64
N HIS A 81 -3.40 -13.17 -7.03
CA HIS A 81 -4.05 -14.47 -6.84
C HIS A 81 -4.57 -14.98 -8.18
#